data_AF-A0A8J7NY39-F1
#
_entry.id   AF-A0A8J7NY39-F1
#
_cell.length_a   1.000
_cell.length_b   1.000
_cell.length_c   1.000
_cell.angle_alpha   90.00
_cell.angle_beta   90.00
_cell.angle_gamma   90.00
#
_symmetry.space_group_name_H-M   'P 1'
#
loop_
_entity.id
_entity.type
_entity.pdbx_description
1 polymer ?
#
loop_
_entity_poly.entity_id
_entity_poly.type
_entity_poly.pdbx_seq_one_letter_code
_entity_poly.pdbx_strand_id
1 'polypeptide(L)'
;MEITEELRQYFAETERHREERRKQQQLEEEQQSAYVPADHDLYRVSRRSAQPPRDQPGVRRGIEMKILYGEDAAKIQGMETAMQLTFDRNCDLKQPKYWPVIPLKL
;
A
#
# COMPACT_ATOMS: atom_id res chain seq x y z
N MET A 1 28.87 -31.70 40.97
CA MET A 1 27.79 -30.73 41.20
C MET A 1 26.48 -31.50 41.11
N GLU A 2 25.85 -31.78 42.25
CA GLU A 2 24.55 -32.44 42.29
C GLU A 2 23.49 -31.41 41.89
N ILE A 3 22.91 -31.59 40.71
CA ILE A 3 21.85 -30.70 40.22
C ILE A 3 20.60 -31.09 41.02
N THR A 4 20.13 -30.17 41.87
CA THR A 4 18.90 -30.38 42.64
C THR A 4 17.72 -30.58 41.68
N GLU A 5 16.77 -31.40 42.09
CA GLU A 5 15.64 -31.82 41.25
C GLU A 5 14.78 -30.61 40.82
N GLU A 6 14.68 -29.61 41.67
CA GLU A 6 14.04 -28.31 41.40
C GLU A 6 14.74 -27.53 40.27
N LEU A 7 16.07 -27.53 40.23
CA LEU A 7 16.84 -26.85 39.18
C LEU A 7 16.61 -27.53 37.82
N ARG A 8 16.46 -28.87 37.82
CA ARG A 8 16.15 -29.67 36.64
C ARG A 8 14.76 -29.34 36.09
N GLN A 9 13.77 -29.19 36.96
CA GLN A 9 12.41 -28.79 36.58
C GLN A 9 12.39 -27.36 36.01
N TYR A 10 13.11 -26.43 36.66
CA TYR A 10 13.24 -25.05 36.19
C TYR A 10 13.83 -24.98 34.78
N PHE A 11 14.90 -25.73 34.49
CA PHE A 11 15.47 -25.76 33.14
C PHE A 11 14.49 -26.33 32.11
N ALA A 12 13.71 -27.36 32.46
CA ALA A 12 12.71 -27.92 31.57
C ALA A 12 11.59 -26.92 31.24
N GLU A 13 11.11 -26.16 32.22
CA GLU A 13 10.11 -25.10 32.00
C GLU A 13 10.69 -23.92 31.20
N THR A 14 11.93 -23.54 31.48
CA THR A 14 12.60 -22.44 30.78
C THR A 14 12.79 -22.77 29.29
N GLU A 15 13.17 -24.02 28.97
CA GLU A 15 13.28 -24.48 27.58
C GLU A 15 11.93 -24.52 26.88
N ARG A 16 10.86 -24.99 27.53
CA ARG A 16 9.50 -24.94 26.96
C ARG A 16 9.05 -23.52 26.62
N HIS A 17 9.22 -22.57 27.54
CA HIS A 17 8.86 -21.17 27.28
C HIS A 17 9.74 -20.53 26.19
N ARG A 18 11.01 -20.96 26.02
CA ARG A 18 11.86 -20.52 24.91
C ARG A 18 11.36 -21.05 23.57
N GLU A 19 10.96 -22.32 23.52
CA GLU A 19 10.39 -22.93 22.32
C GLU A 19 9.06 -22.29 21.93
N GLU A 20 8.17 -22.04 22.90
CA GLU A 20 6.89 -21.37 22.68
C GLU A 20 7.08 -19.95 22.14
N ARG A 21 8.00 -19.16 22.73
CA ARG A 21 8.31 -17.82 22.22
C ARG A 21 8.88 -17.84 20.81
N ARG A 22 9.74 -18.83 20.48
CA ARG A 22 10.28 -18.97 19.12
C ARG A 22 9.17 -19.27 18.10
N LYS A 23 8.23 -20.16 18.44
CA LYS A 23 7.08 -20.47 17.57
C LYS A 23 6.19 -19.25 17.36
N GLN A 24 5.92 -18.48 18.41
CA GLN A 24 5.15 -17.24 18.32
C GLN A 24 5.86 -16.20 17.44
N GLN A 25 7.16 -16.02 17.58
CA GLN A 25 7.94 -15.10 16.74
C GLN A 25 7.89 -15.49 15.26
N GLN A 26 8.03 -16.78 14.94
CA GLN A 26 7.92 -17.26 13.55
C GLN A 26 6.53 -16.98 12.97
N LEU A 27 5.46 -17.24 13.74
CA LEU A 27 4.09 -16.94 13.32
C LEU A 27 3.85 -15.44 13.12
N GLU A 28 4.39 -14.58 14.00
CA GLU A 28 4.30 -13.13 13.86
C GLU A 28 5.10 -12.60 12.66
N GLU A 29 6.29 -13.16 12.40
CA GLU A 29 7.11 -12.82 11.23
C GLU A 29 6.43 -13.23 9.92
N GLU A 30 5.82 -14.42 9.88
CA GLU A 30 5.01 -14.87 8.73
C GLU A 30 3.84 -13.91 8.48
N GLN A 31 3.11 -13.52 9.54
CA GLN A 31 2.01 -12.55 9.45
C GLN A 31 2.49 -11.15 8.99
N GLN A 32 3.64 -10.69 9.48
CA GLN A 32 4.24 -9.42 9.07
C GLN A 32 4.77 -9.46 7.63
N SER A 33 5.31 -10.59 7.18
CA SER A 33 5.80 -10.76 5.80
C SER A 33 4.69 -10.66 4.75
N ALA A 34 3.47 -11.09 5.11
CA ALA A 34 2.29 -11.00 4.26
C ALA A 34 1.68 -9.57 4.23
N TYR A 35 2.06 -8.71 5.16
CA TYR A 35 1.57 -7.34 5.24
C TYR A 35 2.27 -6.46 4.19
N VAL A 36 1.47 -5.89 3.28
CA VAL A 36 1.94 -4.90 2.31
C VAL A 36 1.67 -3.51 2.89
N PRO A 37 2.71 -2.70 3.17
CA PRO A 37 2.53 -1.33 3.60
C PRO A 37 1.68 -0.54 2.59
N ALA A 38 0.65 0.15 3.05
CA ALA A 38 -0.19 1.00 2.20
C ALA A 38 0.59 2.14 1.51
N ASP A 39 1.78 2.46 2.04
CA ASP A 39 2.73 3.42 1.48
C ASP A 39 3.50 2.89 0.27
N HIS A 40 3.38 1.59 -0.08
CA HIS A 40 4.00 1.07 -1.30
C HIS A 40 3.24 1.59 -2.53
N ASP A 41 3.71 2.76 -3.00
CA ASP A 41 3.47 3.40 -4.29
C ASP A 41 2.34 2.77 -5.12
N LEU A 42 1.11 3.20 -4.82
CA LEU A 42 -0.04 3.02 -5.70
C LEU A 42 0.23 3.58 -7.12
N TYR A 43 1.26 4.41 -7.26
CA TYR A 43 1.95 4.65 -8.52
C TYR A 43 2.71 3.40 -8.95
N ARG A 44 1.97 2.34 -9.29
CA ARG A 44 2.52 1.25 -10.08
C ARG A 44 3.19 1.90 -11.26
N VAL A 45 4.53 1.88 -11.28
CA VAL A 45 5.32 2.34 -12.42
C VAL A 45 5.00 1.36 -13.54
N SER A 46 3.90 1.63 -14.24
CA SER A 46 3.55 0.93 -15.46
C SER A 46 4.77 1.07 -16.35
N ARG A 47 5.36 -0.05 -16.76
CA ARG A 47 6.59 -0.06 -17.55
C ARG A 47 6.35 0.84 -18.75
N ARG A 48 7.06 1.98 -18.78
CA ARG A 48 6.98 2.93 -19.89
C ARG A 48 7.56 2.23 -21.11
N SER A 49 6.76 2.01 -22.15
CA SER A 49 7.28 1.50 -23.42
C SER A 49 8.03 2.61 -24.14
N ALA A 50 9.19 2.29 -24.72
CA ALA A 50 9.89 3.20 -25.63
C ALA A 50 9.21 3.33 -27.00
N GLN A 51 8.20 2.49 -27.28
CA GLN A 51 7.42 2.57 -28.51
C GLN A 51 6.40 3.71 -28.45
N PRO A 52 6.16 4.40 -29.58
CA PRO A 52 5.13 5.43 -29.66
C PRO A 52 3.72 4.82 -29.43
N PRO A 53 2.80 5.57 -28.81
CA PRO A 53 1.41 5.16 -28.70
C PRO A 53 0.81 4.90 -30.09
N ARG A 54 0.15 3.75 -30.27
CA ARG A 54 -0.53 3.40 -31.53
C ARG A 54 -1.70 4.33 -31.82
N ASP A 55 -2.39 4.73 -30.76
CA ASP A 55 -3.52 5.65 -30.81
C ASP A 55 -3.11 6.97 -30.14
N GLN A 56 -3.63 8.08 -30.65
CA GLN A 56 -3.42 9.38 -30.02
C GLN A 56 -4.12 9.40 -28.65
N PRO A 57 -3.36 9.53 -27.55
CA PRO A 57 -3.94 9.53 -26.22
C PRO A 57 -4.88 10.72 -26.05
N GLY A 58 -6.08 10.46 -25.54
CA GLY A 58 -7.11 11.47 -25.30
C GLY A 58 -8.15 11.63 -26.41
N VAL A 59 -7.94 11.09 -27.63
CA VAL A 59 -8.95 11.20 -28.70
C VAL A 59 -10.23 10.46 -28.34
N ARG A 60 -10.14 9.24 -27.81
CA ARG A 60 -11.32 8.46 -27.36
C ARG A 60 -12.10 9.21 -26.28
N ARG A 61 -11.40 9.71 -25.26
CA ARG A 61 -12.01 10.51 -24.19
C ARG A 61 -12.68 11.77 -24.73
N GLY A 62 -12.05 12.47 -25.67
CA GLY A 62 -12.65 13.67 -26.28
C GLY A 62 -13.95 13.36 -27.04
N ILE A 63 -14.00 12.24 -27.76
CA ILE A 63 -15.22 11.78 -28.44
C ILE A 63 -16.31 11.44 -27.41
N GLU A 64 -15.97 10.67 -26.37
CA GLU A 64 -16.88 10.32 -25.28
C GLU A 64 -17.44 11.56 -24.57
N MET A 65 -16.59 12.54 -24.26
CA MET A 65 -17.04 13.81 -23.66
C MET A 65 -17.98 14.57 -24.57
N LYS A 66 -17.74 14.57 -25.89
CA LYS A 66 -18.64 15.22 -26.86
C LYS A 66 -19.98 14.49 -26.96
N ILE A 67 -19.99 13.16 -26.83
CA ILE A 67 -21.22 12.36 -26.80
C ILE A 67 -22.02 12.65 -25.52
N LEU A 68 -21.36 12.74 -24.37
CA LEU A 68 -22.00 12.92 -23.07
C LEU A 68 -22.48 14.37 -22.82
N TYR A 69 -21.64 15.34 -23.18
CA TYR A 69 -21.81 16.74 -22.77
C TYR A 69 -22.00 17.72 -23.94
N GLY A 70 -21.93 17.25 -25.19
CA GLY A 70 -22.22 18.07 -26.37
C GLY A 70 -21.31 19.29 -26.48
N GLU A 71 -21.91 20.47 -26.61
CA GLU A 71 -21.21 21.77 -26.74
C GLU A 71 -20.48 22.17 -25.44
N ASP A 72 -20.99 21.74 -24.29
CA ASP A 72 -20.41 22.04 -22.97
C ASP A 72 -19.21 21.13 -22.62
N ALA A 73 -18.85 20.17 -23.47
CA ALA A 73 -17.76 19.23 -23.22
C ALA A 73 -16.45 19.93 -22.84
N ALA A 74 -16.08 21.01 -23.55
CA ALA A 74 -14.87 21.77 -23.26
C ALA A 74 -14.92 22.47 -21.89
N LYS A 75 -16.10 22.97 -21.50
CA LYS A 75 -16.32 23.62 -20.20
C LYS A 75 -16.16 22.62 -19.06
N ILE A 76 -16.82 21.46 -19.17
CA ILE A 76 -16.72 20.38 -18.18
C ILE A 76 -15.28 19.87 -18.07
N GLN A 77 -14.60 19.66 -19.20
CA GLN A 77 -13.20 19.24 -19.21
C GLN A 77 -12.29 20.26 -18.50
N GLY A 78 -12.54 21.56 -18.72
CA GLY A 78 -11.82 22.63 -18.02
C GLY A 78 -12.05 22.58 -16.51
N MET A 79 -13.29 22.37 -16.07
CA MET A 79 -13.63 22.27 -14.64
C MET A 79 -12.97 21.04 -13.99
N GLU A 80 -13.06 19.87 -14.61
CA GLU A 80 -12.39 18.65 -14.14
C GLU A 80 -10.88 18.85 -14.03
N THR A 81 -10.27 19.48 -15.04
CA THR A 81 -8.82 19.75 -15.05
C THR A 81 -8.43 20.72 -13.94
N ALA A 82 -9.20 21.78 -13.70
CA ALA A 82 -8.93 22.71 -12.60
C ALA A 82 -9.04 22.04 -11.23
N MET A 83 -10.02 21.16 -11.04
CA MET A 83 -10.16 20.36 -9.81
C MET A 83 -8.96 19.42 -9.62
N GLN A 84 -8.57 18.70 -10.66
CA GLN A 84 -7.42 17.80 -10.61
C GLN A 84 -6.12 18.55 -10.32
N LEU A 85 -5.87 19.69 -10.99
CA LEU A 85 -4.70 20.53 -10.72
C LEU A 85 -4.64 21.02 -9.28
N THR A 86 -5.79 21.35 -8.68
CA THR A 86 -5.87 21.77 -7.29
C THR A 86 -5.54 20.62 -6.34
N PHE A 87 -6.03 19.42 -6.66
CA PHE A 87 -5.70 18.19 -5.93
C PHE A 87 -4.19 17.88 -6.03
N ASP A 88 -3.66 17.80 -7.25
CA ASP A 88 -2.25 17.50 -7.52
C ASP A 88 -1.33 18.49 -6.82
N ARG A 89 -1.65 19.80 -6.86
CA ARG A 89 -0.91 20.84 -6.12
C ARG A 89 -0.85 20.55 -4.62
N ASN A 90 -1.97 20.13 -4.02
CA ASN A 90 -1.99 19.82 -2.59
C ASN A 90 -1.21 18.54 -2.28
N CYS A 91 -1.28 17.53 -3.14
CA CYS A 91 -0.51 16.30 -3.03
C CYS A 91 0.99 16.57 -3.14
N ASP A 92 1.42 17.38 -4.11
CA ASP A 92 2.84 17.74 -4.31
C ASP A 92 3.39 18.56 -3.15
N LEU A 93 2.61 19.52 -2.64
CA LEU A 93 3.03 20.40 -1.55
C LEU A 93 3.08 19.69 -0.20
N LYS A 94 2.07 18.87 0.11
CA LYS A 94 1.94 18.26 1.44
C LYS A 94 2.53 16.87 1.50
N GLN A 95 2.67 16.19 0.36
CA GLN A 95 3.04 14.77 0.24
C GLN A 95 2.42 13.93 1.37
N PRO A 96 1.08 13.98 1.52
CA PRO A 96 0.44 13.34 2.65
C PRO A 96 0.73 11.84 2.58
N LYS A 97 1.39 11.31 3.60
CA LYS A 97 1.51 9.87 3.76
C LYS A 97 0.12 9.33 4.00
N TYR A 98 -0.24 8.25 3.31
CA TYR A 98 -1.47 7.55 3.64
C TYR A 98 -1.34 7.11 5.10
N TRP A 99 -2.40 7.28 5.87
CA TRP A 99 -2.36 6.82 7.26
C TRP A 99 -2.05 5.32 7.23
N PRO A 100 -1.03 4.83 7.95
CA PRO A 100 -0.74 3.43 7.94
C PRO A 100 -1.99 2.69 8.40
N VAL A 101 -2.41 1.69 7.61
CA VAL A 101 -3.35 0.68 8.10
C VAL A 101 -2.60 -0.13 9.14
N ILE A 102 -2.40 0.44 10.34
CA ILE A 102 -1.68 -0.24 11.42
C ILE A 102 -2.44 -1.54 11.64
N PRO A 103 -1.83 -2.72 11.41
CA PRO A 103 -2.49 -3.97 11.70
C PRO A 103 -2.75 -3.99 13.20
N LEU A 104 -4.02 -3.78 13.57
CA LEU A 104 -4.45 -3.89 14.95
C LEU A 104 -4.36 -5.38 15.30
N LYS A 105 -3.54 -5.72 16.29
CA LYS A 105 -3.57 -7.04 16.93
C LYS A 105 -4.89 -7.15 17.69
N LEU A 106 -5.96 -7.57 17.02
CA LEU A 106 -7.26 -7.91 17.61
C LEU A 106 -7.26 -9.37 18.06
#